data_AF-F4RV38-F1
#
_entry.id   AF-F4RV38-F1
#
_cell.length_a   1.000
_cell.length_b   1.000
_cell.length_c   1.000
_cell.angle_alpha   90.00
_cell.angle_beta   90.00
_cell.angle_gamma   90.00
#
_symmetry.space_group_name_H-M   'P 1'
#
loop_
_entity.id
_entity.type
_entity.pdbx_description
1 polymer ?
#
loop_
_entity_poly.entity_id
_entity_poly.type
_entity_poly.pdbx_seq_one_letter_code
_entity_poly.pdbx_strand_id
1 'polypeptide(L)'
;MSWIRSIPIFHLLLIILFAGDLGSHTFVIANAIDCTNGWTSANGFSSDVCYAADRTYYCTYCYRQDNLLPSASDCVDLNGDLANGGKWWNCDSAMTYNKYDRADGRPIICKHIYKADGSAKTYWCKAPIRKQQCARESCKP
;
A
#
# COMPACT_ATOMS: atom_id res chain seq x y z
N MET A 1 35.98 -18.15 42.69
CA MET A 1 35.19 -18.02 41.46
C MET A 1 34.14 -16.95 41.70
N SER A 2 34.36 -15.74 41.18
CA SER A 2 33.45 -14.61 41.38
C SER A 2 32.33 -14.69 40.34
N TRP A 3 31.13 -15.01 40.80
CA TRP A 3 29.94 -15.07 39.94
C TRP A 3 29.51 -13.63 39.67
N ILE A 4 29.84 -13.13 38.48
CA ILE A 4 29.41 -11.81 38.02
C ILE A 4 27.89 -11.87 37.93
N ARG A 5 27.21 -11.20 38.88
CA ARG A 5 25.76 -10.99 38.85
C ARG A 5 25.42 -10.30 37.53
N SER A 6 24.89 -11.07 36.59
CA SER A 6 24.26 -10.55 35.38
C SER A 6 23.23 -9.50 35.80
N ILE A 7 23.46 -8.25 35.39
CA ILE A 7 22.72 -7.10 35.87
C ILE A 7 21.32 -7.14 35.21
N PRO A 8 20.23 -7.27 35.97
CA PRO A 8 18.86 -7.40 35.43
C PRO A 8 18.45 -6.20 34.54
N ILE A 9 19.12 -5.06 34.71
CA ILE A 9 18.97 -3.86 33.89
C ILE A 9 19.30 -4.12 32.41
N PHE A 10 20.33 -4.92 32.11
CA PHE A 10 20.67 -5.26 30.73
C PHE A 10 19.60 -6.11 30.05
N HIS A 11 18.91 -6.96 30.81
CA HIS A 11 17.84 -7.82 30.28
C HIS A 11 16.58 -7.00 30.00
N LEU A 12 16.26 -6.03 30.87
CA LEU A 12 15.16 -5.09 30.67
C LEU A 12 15.41 -4.15 29.48
N LEU A 13 16.63 -3.63 29.32
CA LEU A 13 16.99 -2.81 28.15
C LEU A 13 16.88 -3.59 26.84
N LEU A 14 17.29 -4.86 26.83
CA LEU A 14 17.14 -5.75 25.66
C LEU A 14 15.67 -5.96 25.31
N ILE A 15 14.79 -6.20 26.29
CA ILE A 15 13.34 -6.36 26.04
C ILE A 15 12.73 -5.07 25.49
N ILE A 16 13.12 -3.90 26.01
CA ILE A 16 12.62 -2.60 25.52
C ILE A 16 13.13 -2.31 24.11
N LEU A 17 14.39 -2.64 23.80
CA LEU A 17 14.94 -2.50 22.44
C LEU A 17 14.25 -3.46 21.45
N PHE A 18 13.99 -4.71 21.84
CA PHE A 18 13.24 -5.65 21.01
C PHE A 18 11.77 -5.24 20.81
N ALA A 19 11.11 -4.72 21.85
CA ALA A 19 9.72 -4.25 21.74
C ALA A 19 9.60 -2.91 21.00
N GLY A 20 10.61 -2.04 21.11
CA GLY A 20 10.61 -0.70 20.51
C GLY A 20 11.09 -0.66 19.06
N ASP A 21 12.07 -1.49 18.69
CA ASP A 21 12.70 -1.46 17.36
C ASP A 21 11.98 -2.37 16.34
N LEU A 22 11.34 -3.45 16.79
CA LEU A 22 10.48 -4.27 15.91
C LEU A 22 9.05 -3.73 15.80
N GLY A 23 8.60 -2.89 16.73
CA GLY A 23 7.22 -2.40 16.80
C GLY A 23 6.81 -1.41 15.71
N SER A 24 7.77 -0.81 14.99
CA SER A 24 7.50 0.19 13.94
C SER A 24 7.64 -0.35 12.51
N HIS A 25 8.23 -1.54 12.31
CA HIS A 25 8.54 -2.07 10.96
C HIS A 25 8.24 -3.56 10.72
N THR A 26 7.65 -4.28 11.67
CA THR A 26 7.06 -5.61 11.43
C THR A 26 5.54 -5.42 11.30
N PHE A 27 4.81 -5.74 10.24
CA PHE A 27 4.88 -6.84 9.28
C PHE A 27 4.28 -6.38 7.94
N VAL A 28 5.14 -6.04 6.98
CA VAL A 28 4.86 -6.36 5.58
C VAL A 28 5.44 -7.76 5.38
N ILE A 29 4.74 -8.68 4.73
CA ILE A 29 5.30 -10.01 4.44
C ILE A 29 6.69 -9.79 3.82
N ALA A 30 7.74 -10.33 4.43
CA ALA A 30 9.07 -10.33 3.81
C ALA A 30 9.06 -11.00 2.41
N ASN A 31 8.00 -11.77 2.12
CA ASN A 31 7.69 -12.47 0.88
C ASN A 31 6.46 -11.90 0.13
N ALA A 32 6.12 -10.62 0.28
CA ALA A 32 5.17 -9.96 -0.62
C ALA A 32 5.88 -9.16 -1.70
N ILE A 33 5.26 -9.09 -2.87
CA ILE A 33 5.64 -8.21 -3.96
C ILE A 33 4.84 -6.91 -3.78
N ASP A 34 5.54 -5.81 -3.62
CA ASP A 34 4.93 -4.49 -3.65
C ASP A 34 4.56 -4.12 -5.09
N CYS A 35 3.32 -3.70 -5.28
CA CYS A 35 2.81 -3.25 -6.58
C CYS A 35 3.24 -1.79 -6.83
N THR A 36 4.54 -1.59 -7.04
CA THR A 36 5.18 -0.27 -7.04
C THR A 36 4.73 0.65 -8.15
N ASN A 37 4.35 0.09 -9.30
CA ASN A 37 3.89 0.82 -10.50
C ASN A 37 2.36 0.84 -10.60
N GLY A 38 1.67 0.24 -9.63
CA GLY A 38 0.22 0.25 -9.55
C GLY A 38 -0.38 -1.14 -9.40
N TRP A 39 -1.70 -1.19 -9.27
CA TRP A 39 -2.47 -2.42 -9.19
C TRP A 39 -3.90 -2.19 -9.68
N THR A 40 -4.61 -3.26 -10.03
CA THR A 40 -6.03 -3.23 -10.37
C THR A 40 -6.74 -4.40 -9.71
N SER A 41 -7.91 -4.13 -9.12
CA SER A 41 -8.78 -5.18 -8.59
C SER A 41 -9.36 -6.06 -9.70
N ALA A 42 -9.60 -7.31 -9.36
CA ALA A 42 -10.39 -8.26 -10.12
C ALA A 42 -11.78 -7.71 -10.44
N ASN A 43 -12.25 -7.89 -11.67
CA ASN A 43 -13.56 -7.41 -12.12
C ASN A 43 -14.50 -8.55 -12.53
N GLY A 44 -14.59 -9.63 -11.73
CA GLY A 44 -15.45 -10.79 -12.00
C GLY A 44 -15.04 -11.65 -13.21
N PHE A 45 -14.27 -11.10 -14.13
CA PHE A 45 -13.74 -11.76 -15.33
C PHE A 45 -12.20 -11.82 -15.36
N SER A 46 -11.52 -11.01 -14.54
CA SER A 46 -10.07 -10.99 -14.40
C SER A 46 -9.62 -11.20 -12.96
N SER A 47 -8.40 -11.71 -12.77
CA SER A 47 -7.70 -11.73 -11.48
C SER A 47 -7.23 -10.32 -11.09
N ASP A 48 -6.81 -10.15 -9.84
CA ASP A 48 -6.11 -8.94 -9.43
C ASP A 48 -4.78 -8.84 -10.21
N VAL A 49 -4.36 -7.63 -10.53
CA VAL A 49 -3.10 -7.39 -11.25
C VAL A 49 -2.22 -6.48 -10.41
N CYS A 50 -0.97 -6.89 -10.24
CA CYS A 50 0.06 -6.15 -9.53
C CYS A 50 1.14 -5.74 -10.53
N TYR A 51 1.31 -4.43 -10.74
CA TYR A 51 2.38 -3.87 -11.56
C TYR A 51 3.57 -3.57 -10.65
N ALA A 52 4.56 -4.46 -10.66
CA ALA A 52 5.83 -4.26 -9.96
C ALA A 52 6.82 -3.50 -10.86
N ALA A 53 7.99 -3.17 -10.29
CA ALA A 53 9.04 -2.45 -11.01
C ALA A 53 9.59 -3.22 -12.21
N ASP A 54 9.71 -4.55 -12.09
CA ASP A 54 10.35 -5.42 -13.06
C ASP A 54 9.37 -6.16 -13.98
N ARG A 55 8.16 -6.46 -13.49
CA ARG A 55 7.14 -7.19 -14.25
C ARG A 55 5.73 -6.98 -13.72
N THR A 56 4.77 -7.55 -14.44
CA THR A 56 3.37 -7.63 -14.02
C THR A 56 3.11 -9.02 -13.43
N TYR A 57 2.37 -9.10 -12.33
CA TYR A 57 1.94 -10.34 -11.72
C TYR A 57 0.41 -10.40 -11.69
N TYR A 58 -0.15 -11.56 -12.04
CA TYR A 58 -1.55 -11.87 -11.82
C TYR A 58 -1.70 -12.52 -10.46
N CYS A 59 -2.58 -11.97 -9.64
CA CYS A 59 -2.72 -12.36 -8.26
C CYS A 59 -4.13 -12.91 -8.02
N THR A 60 -4.21 -14.05 -7.35
CA THR A 60 -5.51 -14.54 -6.88
C THR A 60 -6.12 -13.57 -5.88
N TYR A 61 -5.26 -12.90 -5.09
CA TYR A 61 -5.65 -11.88 -4.15
C TYR A 61 -4.51 -10.87 -3.93
N CYS A 62 -4.77 -9.60 -4.24
CA CYS A 62 -3.90 -8.47 -3.89
C CYS A 62 -4.44 -7.83 -2.60
N TYR A 63 -3.75 -8.03 -1.47
CA TYR A 63 -4.06 -7.35 -0.22
C TYR A 63 -2.83 -7.17 0.65
N ARG A 64 -2.83 -6.10 1.45
CA ARG A 64 -1.79 -5.83 2.44
C ARG A 64 -2.12 -6.53 3.75
N GLN A 65 -1.16 -7.23 4.34
CA GLN A 65 -1.38 -7.95 5.61
C GLN A 65 -1.79 -7.08 6.79
N ASP A 66 -1.46 -5.79 6.75
CA ASP A 66 -1.92 -4.82 7.75
C ASP A 66 -3.41 -4.47 7.64
N ASN A 67 -4.14 -5.08 6.70
CA ASN A 67 -5.55 -4.81 6.38
C ASN A 67 -5.81 -3.34 5.99
N LEU A 68 -4.77 -2.58 5.68
CA LEU A 68 -4.93 -1.21 5.22
C LEU A 68 -5.23 -1.21 3.72
N LEU A 69 -6.10 -0.30 3.32
CA LEU A 69 -6.37 -0.08 1.91
C LEU A 69 -5.18 0.67 1.27
N PRO A 70 -4.89 0.40 -0.01
CA PRO A 70 -3.97 1.21 -0.77
C PRO A 70 -4.51 2.64 -0.86
N SER A 71 -3.62 3.60 -0.80
CA SER A 71 -3.99 5.01 -0.69
C SER A 71 -2.95 5.93 -1.31
N ALA A 72 -3.40 7.12 -1.68
CA ALA A 72 -2.60 8.20 -2.24
C ALA A 72 -2.98 9.54 -1.56
N SER A 73 -2.18 10.59 -1.74
CA SER A 73 -2.41 11.92 -1.15
C SER A 73 -2.48 13.02 -2.19
N ASP A 74 -3.03 14.18 -1.78
CA ASP A 74 -3.25 15.35 -2.64
C ASP A 74 -4.01 14.96 -3.92
N CYS A 75 -5.10 14.21 -3.71
CA CYS A 75 -5.96 13.70 -4.77
C CYS A 75 -7.01 14.73 -5.15
N VAL A 76 -7.27 14.87 -6.46
CA VAL A 76 -8.34 15.71 -7.02
C VAL A 76 -9.26 14.87 -7.88
N ASP A 77 -10.52 15.27 -7.96
CA ASP A 77 -11.48 14.68 -8.90
C ASP A 77 -11.34 15.27 -10.33
N LEU A 78 -12.32 14.99 -11.19
CA LEU A 78 -12.31 15.47 -12.58
C LEU A 78 -12.40 17.00 -12.68
N ASN A 79 -13.07 17.64 -11.74
CA ASN A 79 -13.24 19.10 -11.69
C ASN A 79 -12.03 19.80 -11.07
N GLY A 80 -11.12 19.05 -10.44
CA GLY A 80 -9.98 19.58 -9.71
C GLY A 80 -10.27 19.79 -8.21
N ASP A 81 -11.42 19.32 -7.72
CA ASP A 81 -11.79 19.46 -6.31
C ASP A 81 -10.99 18.47 -5.46
N LEU A 82 -10.44 18.97 -4.35
CA LEU A 82 -9.60 18.16 -3.45
C LEU A 82 -10.43 17.10 -2.72
N ALA A 83 -10.08 15.84 -2.95
CA ALA A 83 -10.62 14.73 -2.18
C ALA A 83 -10.08 14.76 -0.75
N ASN A 84 -10.96 14.63 0.25
CA ASN A 84 -10.62 14.63 1.68
C ASN A 84 -9.73 15.82 2.11
N GLY A 85 -9.89 16.98 1.46
CA GLY A 85 -9.07 18.16 1.73
C GLY A 85 -7.58 17.95 1.47
N GLY A 86 -7.21 17.07 0.52
CA GLY A 86 -5.82 16.78 0.15
C GLY A 86 -5.10 15.78 1.06
N LYS A 87 -5.77 15.24 2.08
CA LYS A 87 -5.25 14.16 2.92
C LYS A 87 -5.18 12.84 2.13
N TRP A 88 -4.83 11.76 2.82
CA TRP A 88 -4.84 10.43 2.23
C TRP A 88 -6.26 10.04 1.76
N TRP A 89 -6.30 9.39 0.61
CA TRP A 89 -7.50 8.94 -0.09
C TRP A 89 -7.33 7.49 -0.50
N ASN A 90 -8.37 6.68 -0.33
CA ASN A 90 -8.32 5.25 -0.63
C ASN A 90 -8.45 5.01 -2.13
N CYS A 91 -7.64 4.09 -2.64
CA CYS A 91 -7.63 3.66 -4.03
C CYS A 91 -8.02 2.19 -4.11
N ASP A 92 -9.14 1.82 -3.49
CA ASP A 92 -9.61 0.45 -3.23
C ASP A 92 -10.10 -0.32 -4.46
N SER A 93 -10.19 0.31 -5.63
CA SER A 93 -10.44 -0.37 -6.89
C SER A 93 -9.18 -0.52 -7.74
N ALA A 94 -8.38 0.54 -7.86
CA ALA A 94 -7.15 0.52 -8.65
C ALA A 94 -6.26 1.71 -8.32
N MET A 95 -4.96 1.56 -8.57
CA MET A 95 -4.00 2.65 -8.54
C MET A 95 -2.99 2.45 -9.68
N THR A 96 -2.83 3.39 -10.58
CA THR A 96 -1.87 3.29 -11.71
C THR A 96 -1.16 4.60 -11.93
N TYR A 97 0.03 4.59 -12.52
CA TYR A 97 0.66 5.82 -12.99
C TYR A 97 0.14 6.17 -14.38
N ASN A 98 -0.33 7.40 -14.53
CA ASN A 98 -0.61 7.98 -15.83
C ASN A 98 0.71 8.14 -16.58
N LYS A 99 0.80 7.54 -17.76
CA LYS A 99 1.94 7.70 -18.66
C LYS A 99 2.04 9.13 -19.21
N TYR A 100 0.93 9.86 -19.18
CA TYR A 100 0.83 11.24 -19.62
C TYR A 100 0.85 12.15 -18.40
N ASP A 101 1.89 12.98 -18.30
CA ASP A 101 1.99 13.96 -17.22
C ASP A 101 0.80 14.92 -17.29
N ARG A 102 0.04 14.99 -16.20
CA ARG A 102 -0.92 16.08 -16.03
C ARG A 102 -0.16 17.35 -15.71
N ALA A 103 -0.64 18.47 -16.24
CA ALA A 103 -0.05 19.79 -16.01
C ALA A 103 0.01 20.18 -14.51
N ASP A 104 -0.85 19.59 -13.67
CA ASP A 104 -0.90 19.84 -12.22
C ASP A 104 0.04 18.94 -11.40
N GLY A 105 0.85 18.10 -12.05
CA GLY A 105 1.84 17.25 -11.38
C GLY A 105 1.24 16.11 -10.56
N ARG A 106 0.03 15.65 -10.92
CA ARG A 106 -0.65 14.51 -10.28
C ARG A 106 -0.67 13.27 -11.18
N PRO A 107 0.44 12.50 -11.23
CA PRO A 107 0.58 11.40 -12.17
C PRO A 107 -0.19 10.15 -11.74
N ILE A 108 -0.68 10.04 -10.51
CA ILE A 108 -1.28 8.80 -10.02
C ILE A 108 -2.78 8.82 -10.28
N ILE A 109 -3.28 7.83 -11.02
CA ILE A 109 -4.71 7.57 -11.19
C ILE A 109 -5.14 6.63 -10.07
N CYS A 110 -6.02 7.11 -9.20
CA CYS A 110 -6.58 6.39 -8.07
C CYS A 110 -8.07 6.15 -8.34
N LYS A 111 -8.53 4.90 -8.29
CA LYS A 111 -9.96 4.56 -8.38
C LYS A 111 -10.50 4.18 -7.01
N HIS A 112 -11.50 4.91 -6.57
CA HIS A 112 -12.18 4.71 -5.29
C HIS A 112 -13.62 4.21 -5.49
N ILE A 113 -14.01 3.17 -4.77
CA ILE A 113 -15.38 2.65 -4.75
C ILE A 113 -16.21 3.42 -3.73
N TYR A 114 -17.24 4.11 -4.21
CA TYR A 114 -18.20 4.79 -3.35
C TYR A 114 -19.16 3.80 -2.72
N LYS A 115 -19.19 3.74 -1.38
CA LYS A 115 -20.07 2.81 -0.65
C LYS A 115 -21.57 3.04 -0.89
N ALA A 116 -21.95 4.25 -1.30
CA ALA A 116 -23.35 4.62 -1.50
C ALA A 116 -23.98 3.93 -2.73
N ASP A 117 -23.22 3.78 -3.80
CA ASP A 117 -23.70 3.28 -5.10
C ASP A 117 -22.84 2.14 -5.68
N GLY A 118 -21.74 1.79 -5.02
CA GLY A 118 -20.77 0.81 -5.49
C GLY A 118 -19.97 1.28 -6.71
N SER A 119 -20.07 2.55 -7.11
CA SER A 119 -19.43 3.04 -8.33
C SER A 119 -17.96 3.37 -8.08
N ALA A 120 -17.09 3.00 -9.04
CA ALA A 120 -15.69 3.38 -9.01
C ALA A 120 -15.51 4.76 -9.64
N LYS A 121 -15.04 5.74 -8.86
CA LYS A 121 -14.69 7.08 -9.35
C LYS A 121 -13.18 7.25 -9.44
N THR A 122 -12.77 8.03 -10.43
CA THR A 122 -11.36 8.30 -10.72
C THR A 122 -10.92 9.61 -10.07
N TYR A 123 -9.74 9.55 -9.46
CA TYR A 123 -9.02 10.65 -8.86
C TYR A 123 -7.60 10.71 -9.40
N TRP A 124 -7.03 11.91 -9.45
CA TRP A 124 -5.63 12.14 -9.81
C TRP A 124 -4.89 12.61 -8.57
N CYS A 125 -3.80 11.94 -8.22
CA CYS A 125 -3.09 12.12 -6.97
C CYS A 125 -1.61 12.42 -7.20
N LYS A 126 -0.97 13.05 -6.21
CA LYS A 126 0.41 13.52 -6.31
C LYS A 126 1.42 12.49 -5.83
N ALA A 127 1.10 11.77 -4.75
CA ALA A 127 2.01 10.80 -4.15
C ALA A 127 1.26 9.55 -3.66
N PRO A 128 1.89 8.35 -3.74
CA PRO A 128 1.34 7.16 -3.12
C PRO A 128 1.63 7.20 -1.62
N ILE A 129 0.66 6.76 -0.80
CA ILE A 129 0.82 6.63 0.66
C ILE A 129 0.94 5.15 1.04
N ARG A 130 0.07 4.29 0.51
CA ARG A 130 0.13 2.84 0.70
C ARG A 130 0.00 2.14 -0.65
N LYS A 131 1.01 1.36 -0.99
CA LYS A 131 1.00 0.50 -2.18
C LYS A 131 0.32 -0.82 -1.86
N GLN A 132 -0.35 -1.39 -2.85
CA GLN A 132 -0.88 -2.73 -2.70
C GLN A 132 0.25 -3.77 -2.71
N GLN A 133 -0.04 -4.92 -2.13
CA GLN A 133 0.87 -6.04 -2.02
C GLN A 133 0.22 -7.28 -2.60
N CYS A 134 1.05 -8.14 -3.18
CA CYS A 134 0.66 -9.48 -3.56
C CYS A 134 1.62 -10.49 -2.93
N ALA A 135 1.08 -11.41 -2.15
CA ALA A 135 1.88 -12.45 -1.52
C ALA A 135 2.45 -13.39 -2.60
N ARG A 136 3.73 -13.76 -2.50
CA ARG A 136 4.42 -14.54 -3.55
C ARG A 136 3.71 -15.83 -3.91
N GLU A 137 3.12 -16.51 -2.94
CA GLU A 137 2.35 -17.74 -3.11
C GLU A 137 1.03 -17.52 -3.89
N SER A 138 0.52 -16.29 -3.91
CA SER A 138 -0.69 -15.90 -4.62
C SER A 138 -0.39 -15.30 -5.99
N CYS A 139 0.88 -15.02 -6.30
CA CYS A 139 1.35 -14.50 -7.57
C CYS A 139 1.47 -15.60 -8.64
N LYS A 140 0.96 -15.32 -9.82
CA LYS A 140 1.25 -16.03 -11.06
C LYS A 140 1.93 -15.06 -12.03
N PRO A 141 3.09 -15.43 -12.61
CA PRO A 141 3.74 -14.61 -13.63
C PRO A 141 2.91 -14.52 -14.92
#